data_AF-A0A941SW95-F1
#
_entry.id   AF-A0A941SW95-F1
#
_cell.length_a   1.000
_cell.length_b   1.000
_cell.length_c   1.000
_cell.angle_alpha   90.00
_cell.angle_beta   90.00
_cell.angle_gamma   90.00
#
_symmetry.space_group_name_H-M   'P 1'
#
loop_
_entity.id
_entity.type
_entity.pdbx_description
1 polymer ?
#
loop_
_entity_poly.entity_id
_entity_poly.type
_entity_poly.pdbx_seq_one_letter_code
_entity_poly.pdbx_strand_id
1 'polypeptide(L)'
;LASGAAYNVTVGTQPTGQTCSVTNGSGTVGAANITNVAVACIVTAITGPTSTGTGTATATLTGGGAACGFVTGGSGFVAQPAAPPAGVSFPHGFFRFTATSCPAANGGVTITVTYPSAIPPGAQYYKYGKEAGNTIDHYYTIPATVSGNQVTFTITDGQLGDNDLVANGTIIDPGAIGVPAAAGGPAVQPVPTLSQYALMALALGMFLMAARRRQGKRRR
;
A
#
# COMPACT_ATOMS: atom_id res chain seq x y z
N LEU A 1 1.33 2.86 46.30
CA LEU A 1 0.63 4.17 46.36
C LEU A 1 -0.24 4.17 47.61
N ALA A 2 -0.23 5.25 48.38
CA ALA A 2 -1.09 5.35 49.57
C ALA A 2 -2.57 5.43 49.16
N SER A 3 -3.48 5.10 50.08
CA SER A 3 -4.91 5.41 49.89
C SER A 3 -5.10 6.90 49.64
N GLY A 4 -5.97 7.25 48.70
CA GLY A 4 -6.19 8.61 48.21
C GLY A 4 -5.19 9.08 47.14
N ALA A 5 -4.12 8.34 46.87
CA ALA A 5 -3.17 8.70 45.81
C ALA A 5 -3.73 8.34 44.42
N ALA A 6 -3.53 9.23 43.45
CA ALA A 6 -3.82 8.94 42.05
C ALA A 6 -2.81 7.95 41.47
N TYR A 7 -3.27 7.11 40.55
CA TYR A 7 -2.43 6.24 39.72
C TYR A 7 -2.68 6.53 38.23
N ASN A 8 -1.63 6.34 37.43
CA ASN A 8 -1.67 6.40 35.99
C ASN A 8 -0.70 5.34 35.41
N VAL A 9 -1.25 4.40 34.66
CA VAL A 9 -0.58 3.26 34.05
C VAL A 9 -0.67 3.44 32.54
N THR A 10 0.48 3.49 31.89
CA THR A 10 0.60 3.70 30.45
C THR A 10 1.53 2.65 29.85
N VAL A 11 1.42 2.41 28.55
CA VAL A 11 2.43 1.63 27.83
C VAL A 11 3.61 2.55 27.53
N GLY A 12 4.76 2.28 28.13
CA GLY A 12 5.94 3.13 27.96
C GLY A 12 6.51 3.10 26.55
N THR A 13 6.59 1.92 25.93
CA THR A 13 7.02 1.76 24.53
C THR A 13 6.19 0.66 23.89
N GLN A 14 5.56 0.98 22.76
CA GLN A 14 4.79 0.00 22.00
C GLN A 14 5.74 -1.07 21.43
N PRO A 15 5.40 -2.36 21.54
CA PRO A 15 6.16 -3.41 20.87
C PRO A 15 6.13 -3.22 19.35
N THR A 16 7.21 -3.56 18.67
CA THR A 16 7.25 -3.50 17.20
C THR A 16 6.16 -4.37 16.59
N GLY A 17 5.37 -3.77 15.68
CA GLY A 17 4.27 -4.44 14.97
C GLY A 17 3.02 -4.69 15.81
N GLN A 18 2.94 -4.13 17.02
CA GLN A 18 1.75 -4.21 17.86
C GLN A 18 1.34 -2.84 18.39
N THR A 19 0.06 -2.72 18.69
CA THR A 19 -0.49 -1.60 19.45
C THR A 19 -1.08 -2.16 20.74
N CYS A 20 -0.48 -1.79 21.88
CA CYS A 20 -1.00 -2.09 23.20
C CYS A 20 -1.80 -0.91 23.76
N SER A 21 -2.88 -1.20 24.50
CA SER A 21 -3.68 -0.23 25.24
C SER A 21 -3.90 -0.69 26.68
N VAL A 22 -4.10 0.26 27.60
CA VAL A 22 -4.37 -0.01 29.01
C VAL A 22 -5.82 0.33 29.32
N THR A 23 -6.58 -0.65 29.79
CA THR A 23 -7.94 -0.46 30.31
C THR A 23 -7.88 -0.26 31.82
N ASN A 24 -8.68 0.67 32.34
CA ASN A 24 -8.64 1.11 33.74
C ASN A 24 -7.24 1.60 34.17
N GLY A 25 -6.46 2.17 33.25
CA GLY A 25 -5.08 2.59 33.52
C GLY A 25 -4.95 3.76 34.49
N SER A 26 -6.03 4.51 34.77
CA SER A 26 -6.00 5.67 35.65
C SER A 26 -7.10 5.62 36.70
N GLY A 27 -6.83 6.17 37.89
CA GLY A 27 -7.82 6.32 38.95
C GLY A 27 -7.20 6.76 40.27
N THR A 28 -7.93 6.58 41.36
CA THR A 28 -7.46 6.87 42.73
C THR A 28 -7.46 5.58 43.54
N VAL A 29 -6.41 5.36 44.32
CA VAL A 29 -6.32 4.21 45.23
C VAL A 29 -7.33 4.39 46.35
N GLY A 30 -8.31 3.49 46.44
CA GLY A 30 -9.28 3.45 47.53
C GLY A 30 -8.76 2.66 48.75
N ALA A 31 -9.69 2.23 49.61
CA ALA A 31 -9.37 1.33 50.72
C ALA A 31 -9.04 -0.10 50.25
N ALA A 32 -9.54 -0.50 49.08
CA ALA A 32 -9.30 -1.82 48.48
C ALA A 32 -8.22 -1.75 47.39
N ASN A 33 -7.60 -2.90 47.13
CA ASN A 33 -6.62 -3.06 46.05
C ASN A 33 -7.28 -2.85 44.68
N ILE A 34 -6.56 -2.18 43.77
CA ILE A 34 -6.93 -2.09 42.36
C ILE A 34 -6.46 -3.38 41.66
N THR A 35 -7.40 -4.17 41.14
CA THR A 35 -7.14 -5.48 40.52
C THR A 35 -7.62 -5.59 39.07
N ASN A 36 -8.14 -4.50 38.50
CA ASN A 36 -8.82 -4.48 37.20
C ASN A 36 -8.06 -3.68 36.11
N VAL A 37 -6.83 -3.25 36.38
CA VAL A 37 -5.95 -2.67 35.34
C VAL A 37 -5.56 -3.80 34.39
N ALA A 38 -5.83 -3.64 33.10
CA ALA A 38 -5.54 -4.65 32.09
C ALA A 38 -4.78 -4.04 30.91
N VAL A 39 -3.86 -4.79 30.33
CA VAL A 39 -3.14 -4.42 29.11
C VAL A 39 -3.53 -5.41 28.01
N ALA A 40 -3.95 -4.89 26.86
CA ALA A 40 -4.26 -5.68 25.69
C ALA A 40 -3.45 -5.19 24.50
N CYS A 41 -2.87 -6.11 23.72
CA CYS A 41 -2.08 -5.81 22.53
C CYS A 41 -2.69 -6.45 21.30
N ILE A 42 -2.70 -5.71 20.20
CA ILE A 42 -3.18 -6.17 18.90
C ILE A 42 -2.03 -6.09 17.89
N VAL A 43 -1.99 -7.03 16.95
CA VAL A 43 -1.00 -7.01 15.86
C VAL A 43 -1.44 -6.02 14.80
N THR A 44 -0.62 -5.00 14.55
CA THR A 44 -0.89 -3.95 13.58
C THR A 44 0.11 -3.92 12.44
N ALA A 45 1.14 -4.77 12.46
CA ALA A 45 2.01 -4.96 11.32
C ALA A 45 2.39 -6.43 11.10
N ILE A 46 2.44 -6.83 9.82
CA ILE A 46 2.96 -8.12 9.37
C ILE A 46 4.18 -7.84 8.51
N THR A 47 5.32 -8.44 8.87
CA THR A 47 6.57 -8.33 8.10
C THR A 47 7.04 -9.72 7.73
N GLY A 48 7.43 -9.92 6.48
CA GLY A 48 7.90 -11.22 6.00
C GLY A 48 8.51 -11.16 4.60
N PRO A 49 9.17 -12.25 4.15
CA PRO A 49 9.68 -12.35 2.80
C PRO A 49 8.53 -12.39 1.78
N THR A 50 8.68 -11.70 0.66
CA THR A 50 7.76 -11.85 -0.47
C THR A 50 7.86 -13.27 -1.04
N SER A 51 6.74 -13.80 -1.54
CA SER A 51 6.72 -15.17 -2.08
C SER A 51 7.53 -15.33 -3.37
N THR A 52 7.87 -14.23 -4.03
CA THR A 52 8.68 -14.19 -5.25
C THR A 52 10.18 -14.01 -4.97
N GLY A 53 10.58 -13.90 -3.70
CA GLY A 53 11.99 -13.73 -3.31
C GLY A 53 12.56 -12.35 -3.63
N THR A 54 11.70 -11.35 -3.84
CA THR A 54 12.11 -9.95 -4.14
C THR A 54 12.58 -9.17 -2.92
N GLY A 55 12.42 -9.71 -1.70
CA GLY A 55 12.90 -9.11 -0.46
C GLY A 55 11.87 -9.19 0.67
N THR A 56 12.04 -8.36 1.70
CA THR A 56 11.09 -8.26 2.82
C THR A 56 10.05 -7.16 2.55
N ALA A 57 8.77 -7.50 2.73
CA ALA A 57 7.67 -6.54 2.70
C ALA A 57 7.05 -6.40 4.10
N THR A 58 6.43 -5.25 4.33
CA THR A 58 5.72 -4.94 5.59
C THR A 58 4.34 -4.40 5.27
N ALA A 59 3.30 -5.00 5.83
CA ALA A 59 1.93 -4.49 5.82
C ALA A 59 1.58 -3.92 7.19
N THR A 60 0.97 -2.74 7.23
CA THR A 60 0.48 -2.09 8.45
C THR A 60 -1.01 -1.84 8.38
N LEU A 61 -1.69 -1.96 9.52
CA LEU A 61 -3.12 -1.78 9.69
C LEU A 61 -3.41 -0.59 10.59
N THR A 62 -4.35 0.27 10.16
CA THR A 62 -4.90 1.38 10.96
C THR A 62 -6.41 1.51 10.74
N GLY A 63 -7.13 2.11 11.69
CA GLY A 63 -8.59 2.20 11.63
C GLY A 63 -9.32 0.96 12.16
N GLY A 64 -10.62 0.82 11.89
CA GLY A 64 -11.44 -0.33 12.32
C GLY A 64 -11.73 -0.45 13.82
N GLY A 65 -11.22 0.46 14.65
CA GLY A 65 -11.41 0.49 16.11
C GLY A 65 -10.19 0.01 16.89
N ALA A 66 -10.17 0.26 18.20
CA ALA A 66 -8.99 0.03 19.06
C ALA A 66 -8.59 -1.45 19.22
N ALA A 67 -9.52 -2.38 18.97
CA ALA A 67 -9.28 -3.82 19.05
C ALA A 67 -9.02 -4.46 17.67
N CYS A 68 -9.15 -3.70 16.58
CA CYS A 68 -8.99 -4.23 15.23
C CYS A 68 -7.53 -4.50 14.92
N GLY A 69 -7.19 -5.74 14.58
CA GLY A 69 -5.82 -6.14 14.31
C GLY A 69 -5.71 -7.39 13.45
N PHE A 70 -4.52 -7.61 12.91
CA PHE A 70 -4.18 -8.81 12.15
C PHE A 70 -4.18 -10.06 13.02
N VAL A 71 -4.56 -11.18 12.43
CA VAL A 71 -4.36 -12.53 12.95
C VAL A 71 -3.06 -13.08 12.36
N THR A 72 -2.05 -13.33 13.20
CA THR A 72 -0.70 -13.74 12.75
C THR A 72 -0.71 -14.99 11.88
N GLY A 73 -1.48 -16.03 12.25
CA GLY A 73 -1.58 -17.27 11.46
C GLY A 73 -2.38 -17.12 10.17
N GLY A 74 -3.22 -16.09 10.06
CA GLY A 74 -4.03 -15.79 8.87
C GLY A 74 -3.34 -14.84 7.90
N SER A 75 -2.21 -14.24 8.30
CA SER A 75 -1.62 -13.11 7.60
C SER A 75 -0.17 -13.34 7.18
N GLY A 76 0.16 -12.99 5.93
CA GLY A 76 1.50 -13.16 5.39
C GLY A 76 1.59 -12.91 3.89
N PHE A 77 2.83 -12.92 3.39
CA PHE A 77 3.12 -12.80 1.97
C PHE A 77 3.20 -14.20 1.35
N VAL A 78 2.32 -14.49 0.41
CA VAL A 78 2.07 -15.83 -0.14
C VAL A 78 2.05 -15.81 -1.66
N ALA A 79 2.22 -16.99 -2.28
CA ALA A 79 2.07 -17.12 -3.72
C ALA A 79 0.65 -16.78 -4.16
N GLN A 80 0.50 -16.37 -5.42
CA GLN A 80 -0.80 -16.13 -6.04
C GLN A 80 -1.71 -17.37 -5.95
N PRO A 81 -3.00 -17.20 -5.60
CA PRO A 81 -3.92 -18.33 -5.42
C PRO A 81 -4.38 -18.97 -6.73
N ALA A 82 -4.32 -18.24 -7.85
CA ALA A 82 -4.73 -18.70 -9.17
C ALA A 82 -3.81 -18.16 -10.28
N ALA A 83 -4.03 -18.60 -11.52
CA ALA A 83 -3.30 -18.08 -12.67
C ALA A 83 -3.62 -16.60 -12.89
N PRO A 84 -2.63 -15.71 -13.09
CA PRO A 84 -2.86 -14.29 -13.29
C PRO A 84 -3.74 -14.00 -14.52
N PRO A 85 -4.52 -12.90 -14.50
CA PRO A 85 -5.13 -12.38 -15.71
C PRO A 85 -4.09 -12.17 -16.82
N ALA A 86 -4.51 -12.36 -18.08
CA ALA A 86 -3.62 -12.21 -19.22
C ALA A 86 -2.94 -10.83 -19.23
N GLY A 87 -1.61 -10.83 -19.33
CA GLY A 87 -0.83 -9.60 -19.33
C GLY A 87 -0.67 -8.95 -17.96
N VAL A 88 -1.03 -9.58 -16.84
CA VAL A 88 -0.78 -9.05 -15.49
C VAL A 88 0.29 -9.88 -14.79
N SER A 89 1.21 -9.22 -14.10
CA SER A 89 2.23 -9.86 -13.26
C SER A 89 2.14 -9.38 -11.81
N PHE A 90 2.43 -10.25 -10.84
CA PHE A 90 2.44 -9.92 -9.42
C PHE A 90 3.88 -9.97 -8.88
N PRO A 91 4.68 -8.90 -9.03
CA PRO A 91 6.12 -8.92 -8.80
C PRO A 91 6.52 -9.30 -7.36
N HIS A 92 5.65 -9.05 -6.38
CA HIS A 92 5.89 -9.33 -4.96
C HIS A 92 5.01 -10.45 -4.39
N GLY A 93 4.22 -11.13 -5.23
CA GLY A 93 3.21 -12.08 -4.78
C GLY A 93 2.03 -11.40 -4.08
N PHE A 94 1.29 -12.19 -3.30
CA PHE A 94 0.08 -11.77 -2.60
C PHE A 94 0.40 -11.42 -1.15
N PHE A 95 -0.23 -10.37 -0.63
CA PHE A 95 -0.44 -10.21 0.79
C PHE A 95 -1.82 -10.79 1.12
N ARG A 96 -1.83 -11.93 1.81
CA ARG A 96 -3.05 -12.49 2.38
C ARG A 96 -3.13 -12.07 3.83
N PHE A 97 -4.27 -11.58 4.28
CA PHE A 97 -4.49 -11.33 5.70
C PHE A 97 -5.88 -11.70 6.18
N THR A 98 -5.94 -11.92 7.48
CA THR A 98 -7.19 -11.94 8.25
C THR A 98 -7.04 -10.89 9.34
N ALA A 99 -7.99 -9.97 9.45
CA ALA A 99 -8.07 -9.01 10.55
C ALA A 99 -9.38 -9.24 11.31
N THR A 100 -9.34 -9.19 12.64
CA THR A 100 -10.50 -9.47 13.50
C THR A 100 -10.80 -8.30 14.43
N SER A 101 -12.02 -8.26 14.96
CA SER A 101 -12.50 -7.18 15.81
C SER A 101 -12.52 -5.83 15.08
N CYS A 102 -12.84 -5.87 13.79
CA CYS A 102 -12.90 -4.75 12.87
C CYS A 102 -14.33 -4.51 12.36
N PRO A 103 -15.35 -4.34 13.23
CA PRO A 103 -16.73 -4.25 12.80
C PRO A 103 -16.94 -3.04 11.88
N ALA A 104 -17.74 -3.22 10.83
CA ALA A 104 -18.04 -2.17 9.85
C ALA A 104 -18.53 -0.85 10.47
N ALA A 105 -19.18 -0.91 11.64
CA ALA A 105 -19.64 0.25 12.41
C ALA A 105 -18.50 1.20 12.84
N ASN A 106 -17.25 0.72 12.91
CA ASN A 106 -16.07 1.54 13.21
C ASN A 106 -15.45 2.17 11.94
N GLY A 107 -16.06 1.97 10.77
CA GLY A 107 -15.53 2.40 9.48
C GLY A 107 -14.51 1.42 8.89
N GLY A 108 -13.90 1.84 7.78
CA GLY A 108 -12.93 1.02 7.06
C GLY A 108 -11.56 0.92 7.76
N VAL A 109 -10.90 -0.20 7.52
CA VAL A 109 -9.52 -0.48 7.87
C VAL A 109 -8.62 -0.04 6.73
N THR A 110 -7.64 0.81 7.02
CA THR A 110 -6.63 1.23 6.05
C THR A 110 -5.40 0.36 6.18
N ILE A 111 -5.07 -0.33 5.09
CA ILE A 111 -3.89 -1.17 4.96
C ILE A 111 -2.86 -0.43 4.11
N THR A 112 -1.63 -0.36 4.60
CA THR A 112 -0.48 0.12 3.82
C THR A 112 0.54 -1.00 3.69
N VAL A 113 0.88 -1.38 2.47
CA VAL A 113 1.89 -2.40 2.19
C VAL A 113 3.11 -1.71 1.60
N THR A 114 4.25 -1.84 2.26
CA THR A 114 5.58 -1.40 1.82
C THR A 114 6.32 -2.57 1.21
N TYR A 115 6.71 -2.47 -0.06
CA TYR A 115 7.44 -3.49 -0.79
C TYR A 115 8.96 -3.25 -0.82
N PRO A 116 9.77 -4.27 -1.15
CA PRO A 116 11.24 -4.15 -1.20
C PRO A 116 11.77 -3.16 -2.25
N SER A 117 11.00 -2.91 -3.31
CA SER A 117 11.38 -2.04 -4.43
C SER A 117 10.23 -1.14 -4.85
N ALA A 118 10.54 -0.08 -5.61
CA ALA A 118 9.53 0.81 -6.16
C ALA A 118 8.49 0.05 -6.99
N ILE A 119 7.22 0.44 -6.84
CA ILE A 119 6.11 -0.10 -7.61
C ILE A 119 6.12 0.55 -9.00
N PRO A 120 6.10 -0.23 -10.10
CA PRO A 120 6.08 0.33 -11.44
C PRO A 120 4.84 1.20 -11.72
N PRO A 121 4.95 2.24 -12.58
CA PRO A 121 3.80 3.03 -13.00
C PRO A 121 2.71 2.17 -13.66
N GLY A 122 1.45 2.52 -13.41
CA GLY A 122 0.29 1.80 -13.94
C GLY A 122 -0.08 0.54 -13.16
N ALA A 123 0.62 0.22 -12.07
CA ALA A 123 0.24 -0.86 -11.18
C ALA A 123 -1.12 -0.58 -10.50
N GLN A 124 -1.89 -1.63 -10.29
CA GLN A 124 -3.19 -1.60 -9.62
C GLN A 124 -3.22 -2.62 -8.50
N TYR A 125 -4.04 -2.38 -7.47
CA TYR A 125 -4.22 -3.37 -6.41
C TYR A 125 -5.31 -4.35 -6.81
N TYR A 126 -4.92 -5.60 -7.02
CA TYR A 126 -5.80 -6.71 -7.36
C TYR A 126 -6.23 -7.46 -6.12
N LYS A 127 -7.47 -7.91 -6.13
CA LYS A 127 -8.04 -8.90 -5.22
C LYS A 127 -8.24 -10.21 -5.95
N TYR A 128 -8.20 -11.31 -5.21
CA TYR A 128 -8.67 -12.60 -5.70
C TYR A 128 -9.75 -13.14 -4.78
N GLY A 129 -11.01 -13.00 -5.17
CA GLY A 129 -12.09 -13.33 -4.25
C GLY A 129 -13.46 -13.08 -4.82
N LYS A 130 -14.44 -13.02 -3.93
CA LYS A 130 -15.83 -12.74 -4.26
C LYS A 130 -16.06 -11.22 -4.39
N GLU A 131 -17.05 -10.87 -5.20
CA GLU A 131 -17.61 -9.52 -5.30
C GLU A 131 -19.13 -9.57 -5.18
N ALA A 132 -19.76 -8.43 -4.86
CA ALA A 132 -21.21 -8.33 -4.87
C ALA A 132 -21.76 -8.69 -6.26
N GLY A 133 -22.61 -9.72 -6.33
CA GLY A 133 -23.13 -10.25 -7.60
C GLY A 133 -22.25 -11.30 -8.28
N ASN A 134 -21.04 -11.57 -7.79
CA ASN A 134 -20.19 -12.66 -8.24
C ASN A 134 -19.55 -13.40 -7.06
N THR A 135 -20.18 -14.52 -6.67
CA THR A 135 -19.77 -15.33 -5.51
C THR A 135 -18.70 -16.37 -5.83
N ILE A 136 -18.20 -16.40 -7.07
CA ILE A 136 -17.10 -17.25 -7.50
C ILE A 136 -15.81 -16.43 -7.39
N ASP A 137 -14.75 -17.03 -6.84
CA ASP A 137 -13.47 -16.36 -6.72
C ASP A 137 -12.91 -15.98 -8.09
N HIS A 138 -12.60 -14.70 -8.25
CA HIS A 138 -12.07 -14.14 -9.49
C HIS A 138 -11.18 -12.92 -9.19
N TYR A 139 -10.46 -12.47 -10.21
CA TYR A 139 -9.64 -11.27 -10.12
C TYR A 139 -10.47 -10.02 -10.40
N TYR A 140 -10.30 -9.02 -9.53
CA TYR A 140 -10.83 -7.68 -9.69
C TYR A 140 -9.90 -6.66 -9.05
N THR A 141 -10.09 -5.38 -9.31
CA THR A 141 -9.28 -4.30 -8.72
C THR A 141 -10.11 -3.46 -7.77
N ILE A 142 -9.52 -3.03 -6.66
CA ILE A 142 -10.11 -2.01 -5.80
C ILE A 142 -9.33 -0.70 -5.88
N PRO A 143 -9.96 0.44 -5.52
CA PRO A 143 -9.24 1.71 -5.41
C PRO A 143 -8.08 1.61 -4.42
N ALA A 144 -6.90 2.02 -4.85
CA ALA A 144 -5.70 2.08 -4.03
C ALA A 144 -4.83 3.27 -4.46
N THR A 145 -4.08 3.83 -3.51
CA THR A 145 -3.07 4.85 -3.76
C THR A 145 -1.71 4.18 -3.81
N VAL A 146 -0.96 4.40 -4.89
CA VAL A 146 0.42 3.91 -5.05
C VAL A 146 1.37 5.09 -4.95
N SER A 147 2.37 5.00 -4.08
CA SER A 147 3.40 6.02 -3.90
C SER A 147 4.75 5.37 -3.61
N GLY A 148 5.71 5.53 -4.52
CA GLY A 148 7.02 4.89 -4.41
C GLY A 148 6.92 3.38 -4.34
N ASN A 149 7.34 2.78 -3.22
CA ASN A 149 7.25 1.34 -2.94
C ASN A 149 6.04 0.96 -2.09
N GLN A 150 5.09 1.87 -1.88
CA GLN A 150 3.92 1.65 -1.02
C GLN A 150 2.61 1.63 -1.79
N VAL A 151 1.71 0.73 -1.39
CA VAL A 151 0.30 0.75 -1.79
C VAL A 151 -0.56 0.88 -0.54
N THR A 152 -1.54 1.78 -0.59
CA THR A 152 -2.51 2.03 0.49
C THR A 152 -3.93 1.86 -0.04
N PHE A 153 -4.73 1.09 0.66
CA PHE A 153 -6.13 0.83 0.33
C PHE A 153 -6.97 0.69 1.62
N THR A 154 -8.28 0.85 1.49
CA THR A 154 -9.22 0.74 2.61
C THR A 154 -10.24 -0.37 2.34
N ILE A 155 -10.48 -1.23 3.33
CA ILE A 155 -11.51 -2.28 3.28
C ILE A 155 -12.40 -2.13 4.50
N THR A 156 -13.71 -2.24 4.30
CA THR A 156 -14.70 -2.29 5.37
C THR A 156 -15.25 -3.71 5.46
N ASP A 157 -15.39 -4.22 6.69
CA ASP A 157 -15.98 -5.53 7.00
C ASP A 157 -17.35 -5.73 6.32
N GLY A 158 -17.47 -6.84 5.60
CA GLY A 158 -18.63 -7.21 4.81
C GLY A 158 -18.86 -6.41 3.52
N GLN A 159 -17.88 -5.63 3.04
CA GLN A 159 -18.00 -4.82 1.82
C GLN A 159 -17.02 -5.28 0.71
N LEU A 160 -17.01 -4.56 -0.41
CA LEU A 160 -16.09 -4.82 -1.52
C LEU A 160 -14.64 -4.94 -1.02
N GLY A 161 -13.98 -6.03 -1.43
CA GLY A 161 -12.62 -6.34 -1.01
C GLY A 161 -12.53 -7.17 0.26
N ASP A 162 -13.62 -7.39 0.99
CA ASP A 162 -13.70 -8.41 2.03
C ASP A 162 -14.21 -9.72 1.43
N ASN A 163 -13.40 -10.78 1.45
CA ASN A 163 -13.60 -11.95 0.60
C ASN A 163 -14.86 -12.76 0.93
N ASP A 164 -15.33 -12.74 2.17
CA ASP A 164 -16.56 -13.44 2.54
C ASP A 164 -17.82 -12.59 2.32
N LEU A 165 -17.67 -11.27 2.15
CA LEU A 165 -18.74 -10.28 2.02
C LEU A 165 -19.74 -10.29 3.20
N VAL A 166 -19.32 -10.77 4.38
CA VAL A 166 -20.16 -10.85 5.59
C VAL A 166 -19.65 -9.86 6.63
N ALA A 167 -20.52 -8.95 7.09
CA ALA A 167 -20.19 -8.05 8.19
C ALA A 167 -20.22 -8.80 9.54
N ASN A 168 -19.09 -9.40 9.91
CA ASN A 168 -18.95 -10.24 11.11
C ASN A 168 -17.80 -9.76 12.03
N GLY A 169 -17.21 -8.61 11.74
CA GLY A 169 -16.05 -8.07 12.43
C GLY A 169 -14.73 -8.71 12.00
N THR A 170 -14.71 -9.50 10.92
CA THR A 170 -13.53 -10.17 10.38
C THR A 170 -13.40 -9.81 8.91
N ILE A 171 -12.25 -9.24 8.56
CA ILE A 171 -11.88 -8.97 7.17
C ILE A 171 -10.95 -10.07 6.70
N ILE A 172 -11.29 -10.73 5.58
CA ILE A 172 -10.45 -11.72 4.92
C ILE A 172 -10.04 -11.17 3.56
N ASP A 173 -8.75 -10.96 3.35
CA ASP A 173 -8.26 -10.36 2.10
C ASP A 173 -7.02 -11.07 1.56
N PRO A 174 -7.13 -11.74 0.42
CA PRO A 174 -6.01 -12.01 -0.47
C PRO A 174 -5.93 -10.93 -1.57
N GLY A 175 -4.89 -10.10 -1.52
CA GLY A 175 -4.63 -9.09 -2.55
C GLY A 175 -3.17 -8.96 -2.94
N ALA A 176 -2.91 -8.27 -4.04
CA ALA A 176 -1.56 -8.06 -4.56
C ALA A 176 -1.45 -6.79 -5.37
N ILE A 177 -0.26 -6.20 -5.38
CA ILE A 177 0.09 -5.21 -6.40
C ILE A 177 0.31 -5.95 -7.74
N GLY A 178 -0.55 -5.69 -8.71
CA GLY A 178 -0.46 -6.22 -10.06
C GLY A 178 0.05 -5.16 -11.02
N VAL A 179 1.01 -5.53 -11.84
CA VAL A 179 1.57 -4.69 -12.90
C VAL A 179 1.03 -5.21 -14.22
N PRO A 180 0.10 -4.49 -14.87
CA PRO A 180 -0.24 -4.76 -16.25
C PRO A 180 1.02 -4.63 -17.10
N ALA A 181 1.19 -5.52 -18.07
CA ALA A 181 2.12 -5.33 -19.15
C ALA A 181 1.85 -3.93 -19.69
N ALA A 182 2.90 -3.12 -19.82
CA ALA A 182 2.79 -1.81 -20.43
C ALA A 182 1.94 -2.00 -21.69
N ALA A 183 0.76 -1.36 -21.74
CA ALA A 183 -0.12 -1.47 -22.88
C ALA A 183 0.78 -1.27 -24.09
N GLY A 184 0.88 -2.30 -24.94
CA GLY A 184 1.81 -2.35 -26.06
C GLY A 184 1.45 -1.28 -27.08
N GLY A 185 1.63 -0.01 -26.73
CA GLY A 185 1.77 1.06 -27.67
C GLY A 185 3.06 0.81 -28.44
N PRO A 186 3.13 1.20 -29.71
CA PRO A 186 4.37 1.13 -30.46
C PRO A 186 5.47 1.79 -29.63
N ALA A 187 6.62 1.10 -29.52
CA ALA A 187 7.80 1.64 -28.88
C ALA A 187 7.99 3.08 -29.38
N VAL A 188 7.98 4.05 -28.46
CA VAL A 188 8.30 5.44 -28.81
C VAL A 188 9.77 5.42 -29.24
N GLN A 189 10.00 5.24 -30.53
CA GLN A 189 11.31 5.45 -31.12
C GLN A 189 11.64 6.92 -30.83
N PRO A 190 12.76 7.22 -30.15
CA PRO A 190 13.16 8.61 -29.99
C PRO A 190 13.22 9.25 -31.36
N VAL A 191 12.51 10.37 -31.55
CA VAL A 191 12.62 11.16 -32.78
C VAL A 191 14.11 11.44 -32.96
N PRO A 192 14.72 11.07 -34.10
CA PRO A 192 16.14 11.31 -34.33
C PRO A 192 16.41 12.79 -34.11
N THR A 193 17.12 13.12 -33.03
CA THR A 193 17.59 14.48 -32.84
C THR A 193 18.74 14.67 -33.80
N LEU A 194 18.75 15.81 -34.50
CA LEU A 194 19.90 16.20 -35.31
C LEU A 194 21.12 16.22 -34.40
N SER A 195 22.22 15.61 -34.85
CA SER A 195 23.47 15.64 -34.10
C SER A 195 23.88 17.08 -33.81
N GLN A 196 24.59 17.31 -32.71
CA GLN A 196 25.12 18.64 -32.38
C GLN A 196 25.90 19.25 -33.55
N TYR A 197 26.63 18.44 -34.31
CA TYR A 197 27.33 18.87 -35.53
C TYR A 197 26.38 19.32 -36.64
N ALA A 198 25.26 18.62 -36.86
CA ALA A 198 24.26 19.00 -37.84
C ALA A 198 23.53 20.30 -37.44
N LEU A 199 23.25 20.48 -36.15
CA LEU A 199 22.71 21.73 -35.60
C LEU A 199 23.70 22.90 -35.77
N MET A 200 24.98 22.68 -35.50
CA MET A 200 26.03 23.69 -35.69
C MET A 200 26.19 24.05 -37.17
N ALA A 201 26.16 23.07 -38.08
CA ALA A 201 26.23 23.32 -39.52
C ALA A 201 25.06 24.15 -40.03
N LEU A 202 23.84 23.88 -39.54
CA LEU A 202 22.64 24.64 -39.90
C LEU A 202 22.72 26.09 -39.38
N ALA A 203 23.16 26.27 -38.14
CA ALA A 203 23.37 27.59 -37.54
C ALA A 203 24.44 28.41 -38.30
N LEU A 204 25.55 27.78 -38.67
CA LEU A 204 26.60 28.41 -39.46
C LEU A 204 26.12 28.76 -40.88
N GLY A 205 25.33 27.88 -41.50
CA GLY A 205 24.71 28.12 -42.80
C GLY A 205 23.77 29.34 -42.79
N MET A 206 22.90 29.44 -41.78
CA MET A 206 22.02 30.61 -41.61
C MET A 206 22.82 31.90 -41.37
N PHE A 207 23.88 31.83 -40.57
CA PHE A 207 24.76 32.96 -40.32
C PHE A 207 25.48 33.44 -41.60
N LEU A 208 26.00 32.52 -42.42
CA LEU A 208 26.65 32.84 -43.69
C LEU A 208 25.66 33.44 -44.71
N MET A 209 24.42 32.95 -44.77
CA MET A 209 23.38 33.54 -45.61
C MET A 209 23.02 34.97 -45.15
N ALA A 210 22.94 35.21 -43.84
CA ALA A 210 22.71 36.54 -43.28
C ALA A 210 23.88 37.49 -43.54
N ALA A 211 25.11 37.00 -43.43
CA ALA A 211 26.33 37.78 -43.72
C ALA A 211 26.42 38.18 -45.21
N ARG A 212 26.09 37.26 -46.13
CA ARG A 212 26.01 37.56 -47.58
C ARG A 212 24.93 38.60 -47.89
N ARG A 213 23.76 38.54 -47.24
CA ARG A 213 22.71 39.56 -47.37
C ARG A 213 23.16 40.94 -46.86
N ARG A 214 23.96 41.01 -45.78
CA ARG A 214 24.50 42.27 -45.25
C ARG A 214 25.58 42.89 -46.13
N GLN A 215 26.46 42.08 -46.72
CA GLN A 215 27.49 42.59 -47.63
C GLN A 215 26.91 43.13 -48.95
N GLY A 216 25.85 42.52 -49.47
CA GLY A 216 25.13 43.03 -50.64
C GLY A 216 24.45 44.38 -50.41
N LYS A 217 24.12 44.72 -49.15
CA LYS A 217 23.47 45.99 -48.78
C LYS A 217 24.45 47.13 -48.48
N ARG A 218 25.73 46.82 -48.21
CA ARG A 218 26.82 47.81 -47.98
C ARG A 218 27.58 48.21 -49.25
N ARG A 219 27.31 47.54 -50.38
CA ARG A 219 27.91 47.83 -51.71
C ARG A 219 26.98 48.62 -52.63
N ARG A 220 25.97 49.30 -52.09
CA ARG A 220 25.13 50.28 -52.78
C ARG A 220 25.26 51.62 -52.07
#